data_AF-A0A1I4PHL0-F1
#
_entry.id   AF-A0A1I4PHL0-F1
#
_cell.length_a   1.000
_cell.length_b   1.000
_cell.length_c   1.000
_cell.angle_alpha   90.00
_cell.angle_beta   90.00
_cell.angle_gamma   90.00
#
_symmetry.space_group_name_H-M   'P 1'
#
loop_
_entity.id
_entity.type
_entity.pdbx_description
1 polymer ?
#
loop_
_entity_poly.entity_id
_entity_poly.type
_entity_poly.pdbx_seq_one_letter_code
_entity_poly.pdbx_strand_id
1 'polypeptide(L)' 'MKIAVAGTGYVGLSNAVLLAQHNEVYALDIVEEKVQLINNQKSSSHCRCQP' A
#
# COMPACT_ATOMS: atom_id res chain seq x y z
N MET A 1 14.22 0.69 -4.91
CA MET A 1 13.67 1.95 -5.48
C MET A 1 12.51 2.42 -4.61
N LYS A 2 12.12 3.70 -4.64
CA LYS A 2 10.89 4.19 -3.98
C LYS A 2 9.75 4.22 -4.99
N ILE A 3 8.63 3.59 -4.67
CA ILE A 3 7.48 3.46 -5.58
C ILE A 3 6.23 3.95 -4.88
N ALA A 4 5.49 4.85 -5.52
CA ALA A 4 4.18 5.30 -5.08
C ALA A 4 3.09 4.62 -5.92
N VAL A 5 2.08 4.04 -5.28
CA VAL A 5 0.92 3.42 -5.94
C VAL A 5 -0.32 4.19 -5.54
N ALA A 6 -0.93 4.90 -6.48
CA ALA A 6 -2.17 5.64 -6.23
C ALA A 6 -3.39 4.73 -6.40
N GLY A 7 -4.17 4.60 -5.32
CA GLY A 7 -5.34 3.75 -5.19
C GLY A 7 -5.04 2.43 -4.49
N THR A 8 -5.85 2.10 -3.48
CA THR A 8 -5.78 0.84 -2.71
C THR A 8 -6.94 -0.11 -3.05
N GLY A 9 -7.47 0.01 -4.28
CA GLY A 9 -8.36 -1.00 -4.85
C GLY A 9 -7.62 -2.32 -5.13
N TYR A 10 -8.33 -3.31 -5.64
CA TYR A 10 -7.78 -4.65 -5.90
C TYR A 10 -6.46 -4.62 -6.71
N VAL A 11 -6.45 -3.90 -7.84
CA VAL A 11 -5.26 -3.80 -8.72
C VAL A 11 -4.10 -3.08 -8.04
N GLY A 12 -4.38 -1.95 -7.39
CA GLY A 12 -3.35 -1.15 -6.73
C GLY A 12 -2.71 -1.90 -5.57
N LEU A 13 -3.52 -2.55 -4.73
CA LEU A 13 -3.04 -3.34 -3.60
C LEU A 13 -2.23 -4.56 -4.05
N SER A 14 -2.71 -5.32 -5.05
CA SER A 14 -1.99 -6.49 -5.57
C SER A 14 -0.60 -6.12 -6.12
N ASN A 15 -0.52 -5.02 -6.87
CA ASN A 15 0.76 -4.54 -7.39
C ASN A 15 1.66 -3.99 -6.27
N ALA A 16 1.09 -3.27 -5.31
CA ALA A 16 1.84 -2.73 -4.19
C ALA A 16 2.50 -3.86 -3.35
N VAL A 17 1.77 -4.96 -3.12
CA VAL A 17 2.28 -6.14 -2.40
C VAL A 17 3.43 -6.81 -3.16
N LEU A 18 3.27 -7.03 -4.47
CA LEU A 18 4.32 -7.65 -5.29
C LEU A 18 5.58 -6.78 -5.36
N LEU A 19 5.42 -5.48 -5.58
CA LEU A 19 6.53 -4.54 -5.68
C LEU A 19 7.26 -4.35 -4.35
N ALA A 20 6.54 -4.46 -3.23
CA ALA A 20 7.10 -4.33 -1.89
C ALA A 20 8.05 -5.46 -1.50
N GLN A 21 8.11 -6.56 -2.27
CA GLN A 21 9.08 -7.63 -2.01
C GLN A 21 10.53 -7.19 -2.19
N HIS A 22 10.77 -6.19 -3.04
CA HIS A 22 12.13 -5.74 -3.40
C HIS A 22 12.29 -4.21 -3.39
N ASN A 23 11.22 -3.46 -3.11
CA ASN A 23 11.22 -2.01 -3.15
C ASN A 23 10.51 -1.42 -1.92
N GLU A 24 10.82 -0.16 -1.62
CA GLU A 24 10.04 0.60 -0.66
C GLU A 24 8.79 1.14 -1.37
N VAL A 25 7.62 0.66 -0.96
CA VAL A 25 6.35 0.99 -1.61
C VAL A 25 5.46 1.78 -0.65
N TYR A 26 4.91 2.88 -1.16
CA TYR A 26 3.89 3.68 -0.52
C TYR A 26 2.60 3.59 -1.34
N ALA A 27 1.57 2.99 -0.78
CA ALA A 27 0.24 3.00 -1.39
C ALA A 27 -0.54 4.21 -0.87
N LEU A 28 -1.23 4.95 -1.74
CA LEU A 28 -1.98 6.15 -1.40
C LEU A 28 -3.47 5.94 -1.68
N ASP A 29 -4.34 6.38 -0.78
CA ASP A 29 -5.79 6.37 -1.04
C ASP A 29 -6.47 7.56 -0.37
N ILE A 30 -7.36 8.20 -1.12
CA ILE A 30 -8.14 9.35 -0.63
C ILE A 30 -9.11 8.96 0.48
N VAL A 31 -9.49 7.68 0.58
CA VAL A 31 -10.43 7.20 1.60
C VAL A 31 -9.65 6.79 2.84
N GLU A 32 -9.63 7.68 3.83
CA GLU A 32 -8.87 7.50 5.06
C GLU A 32 -9.20 6.21 5.83
N GLU A 33 -10.48 5.79 5.81
CA GLU A 33 -10.91 4.53 6.42
C GLU A 33 -10.19 3.31 5.80
N LYS A 34 -9.98 3.30 4.48
CA LYS A 34 -9.25 2.22 3.80
C LYS A 34 -7.77 2.23 4.20
N VAL A 35 -7.16 3.42 4.26
CA VAL A 35 -5.77 3.60 4.71
C VAL A 35 -5.60 3.07 6.13
N GLN A 36 -6.52 3.39 7.03
CA GLN A 36 -6.51 2.90 8.41
C GLN A 36 -6.68 1.38 8.48
N LEU A 37 -7.64 0.81 7.73
CA LEU A 37 -7.85 -0.64 7.67
C LEU A 37 -6.59 -1.39 7.19
N ILE A 38 -5.91 -0.88 6.18
CA ILE A 38 -4.69 -1.49 5.63
C ILE A 38 -3.52 -1.36 6.61
N ASN A 39 -3.34 -0.20 7.23
CA ASN A 39 -2.26 0.03 8.21
C ASN A 39 -2.47 -0.72 9.54
N ASN A 40 -3.73 -0.91 9.95
CA ASN A 40 -4.07 -1.65 11.17
C ASN A 40 -3.90 -3.16 11.00
N GLN A 41 -4.14 -3.69 9.81
CA GLN A 41 -3.87 -5.08 9.47
C GLN A 41 -2.40 -5.28 9.09
N LYS A 42 -1.47 -4.91 9.98
CA LYS A 42 0.00 -4.99 9.84
C LYS A 42 0.43 -6.30 9.17
N SER A 43 0.36 -6.32 7.84
CA SER A 43 0.81 -7.40 7.00
C SER A 43 2.31 -7.18 6.89
N SER A 44 3.05 -8.23 7.15
CA SER A 44 4.51 -8.31 7.27
C SER A 44 5.27 -8.01 5.96
N SER A 45 4.71 -7.22 5.06
CA SER A 45 5.26 -6.82 3.78
C SER A 45 5.65 -5.34 3.80
N HIS A 46 6.74 -5.00 3.12
CA HIS A 46 7.41 -3.69 3.07
C HIS A 46 6.58 -2.54 2.44
N CYS A 47 5.25 -2.60 2.49
CA CYS A 47 4.32 -1.63 1.92
C CYS A 47 3.64 -0.81 3.02
N ARG A 48 3.72 0.52 2.95
CA ARG A 48 3.00 1.43 3.87
C ARG A 48 1.86 2.15 3.14
N CYS A 49 0.69 2.26 3.75
CA CYS A 49 -0.40 3.08 3.19
C CYS A 49 -0.39 4.50 3.78
N GLN A 50 -0.60 5.51 2.94
CA GLN A 50 -0.73 6.91 3.30
C GLN A 50 -2.05 7.49 2.75
N PRO A 51 -2.61 8.53 3.38
CA PRO A 51 -3.69 9.32 2.78
C PRO A 51 -3.24 10.00 1.47
#